data_AF-A0A518K7K0-F1
#
_entry.id   AF-A0A518K7K0-F1
#
_cell.length_a   1.000
_cell.length_b   1.000
_cell.length_c   1.000
_cell.angle_alpha   90.00
_cell.angle_beta   90.00
_cell.angle_gamma   90.00
#
_symmetry.space_group_name_H-M   'P 1'
#
loop_
_entity.id
_entity.type
_entity.pdbx_description
1 polymer ?
#
loop_
_entity_poly.entity_id
_entity_poly.type
_entity_poly.pdbx_seq_one_letter_code
_entity_poly.pdbx_strand_id
1 'polypeptide(L)'
;MQTKTKCIGGVSVVAAIALCIAIAFTGLAHAQDKSHDSHSGTHDHGPEMKMMRMTQIKTQAEAEALKPGDSIAMVCSMCKIVTVHAVGKDKSHVKMMTVGNKHTCSACDGKVTVEGTGKGKGKHQEVKHVCGKCGDDAMFVVATKADDHDKHSQHK
;
A
#
# COMPACT_ATOMS: atom_id res chain seq x y z
N MET A 1 -6.71 34.07 44.28
CA MET A 1 -5.64 33.25 44.91
C MET A 1 -5.20 32.22 43.87
N GLN A 2 -4.20 32.56 43.05
CA GLN A 2 -2.76 32.28 43.23
C GLN A 2 -2.40 30.79 43.22
N THR A 3 -1.91 30.35 42.05
CA THR A 3 -0.70 29.53 41.79
C THR A 3 -0.63 28.07 42.32
N LYS A 4 -0.20 27.12 41.47
CA LYS A 4 1.22 26.68 41.36
C LYS A 4 1.40 25.49 40.40
N THR A 5 2.30 25.71 39.44
CA THR A 5 3.08 24.73 38.66
C THR A 5 3.79 23.72 39.55
N LYS A 6 3.99 22.48 39.07
CA LYS A 6 5.05 21.62 39.57
C LYS A 6 5.63 20.70 38.47
N CYS A 7 6.70 21.18 37.85
CA CYS A 7 7.70 20.37 37.15
C CYS A 7 8.78 20.00 38.18
N ILE A 8 8.99 18.71 38.44
CA ILE A 8 10.14 18.12 39.17
C ILE A 8 10.22 16.69 38.63
N GLY A 9 11.30 16.14 38.09
CA GLY A 9 12.72 16.39 38.27
C GLY A 9 13.36 15.02 38.57
N GLY A 10 14.36 14.61 37.80
CA GLY A 10 15.02 13.31 37.98
C GLY A 10 16.17 13.09 37.00
N VAL A 11 17.27 13.83 37.19
CA VAL A 11 18.59 13.54 36.61
C VAL A 11 19.52 13.29 37.79
N SER A 12 20.15 12.11 37.88
CA SER A 12 21.35 11.86 38.72
C SER A 12 22.01 10.55 38.28
N VAL A 13 23.07 10.59 37.46
CA VAL A 13 24.52 10.60 37.82
C VAL A 13 25.08 9.18 37.97
N VAL A 14 25.91 8.73 37.01
CA VAL A 14 27.22 8.08 37.28
C VAL A 14 28.18 8.32 36.09
N ALA A 15 29.30 9.01 36.40
CA ALA A 15 30.65 9.00 35.82
C ALA A 15 30.84 9.10 34.28
N ALA A 16 31.38 10.18 33.69
CA ALA A 16 32.71 10.79 33.88
C ALA A 16 33.89 9.86 33.51
N ILE A 17 34.26 9.85 32.23
CA ILE A 17 35.66 9.73 31.79
C ILE A 17 35.88 10.76 30.69
N ALA A 18 36.32 11.95 31.10
CA ALA A 18 37.00 12.88 30.22
C ALA A 18 38.49 12.53 30.26
N LEU A 19 39.03 12.10 29.13
CA LEU A 19 40.47 12.19 28.89
C LEU A 19 40.69 12.97 27.60
N CYS A 20 41.14 14.20 27.77
CA CYS A 20 41.57 15.08 26.70
C CYS A 20 42.73 14.44 25.94
N ILE A 21 42.57 14.21 24.64
CA ILE A 21 43.69 14.14 23.72
C ILE A 21 43.41 15.15 22.60
N ALA A 22 43.79 16.39 22.89
CA ALA A 22 44.06 17.37 21.85
C ALA A 22 45.38 16.97 21.19
N ILE A 23 45.32 16.38 20.00
CA ILE A 23 46.46 16.37 19.11
C ILE A 23 46.02 17.05 17.81
N ALA A 24 46.52 18.27 17.65
CA ALA A 24 46.53 18.95 16.38
C ALA A 24 47.38 18.14 15.39
N PHE A 25 46.75 17.56 14.38
CA PHE A 25 47.41 17.22 13.13
C PHE A 25 46.76 18.01 12.01
N THR A 26 47.44 19.08 11.64
CA THR A 26 47.30 19.78 10.36
C THR A 26 47.46 18.80 9.20
N GLY A 27 46.45 18.74 8.35
CA GLY A 27 46.56 18.40 6.93
C GLY A 27 46.35 16.93 6.58
N LEU A 28 45.11 16.58 6.20
CA LEU A 28 44.85 16.06 4.85
C LEU A 28 43.35 16.13 4.50
N ALA A 29 43.07 17.00 3.52
CA ALA A 29 42.04 16.92 2.48
C ALA A 29 40.69 16.20 2.74
N HIS A 30 39.63 17.02 2.66
CA HIS A 30 38.37 16.85 1.90
C HIS A 30 37.83 15.44 1.60
N ALA A 31 36.57 15.21 1.98
CA ALA A 31 35.43 14.88 1.07
C ALA A 31 34.29 14.30 1.95
N GLN A 32 33.30 15.11 2.34
CA GLN A 32 32.02 15.26 1.64
C GLN A 32 31.45 13.95 1.05
N ASP A 33 30.37 13.52 1.72
CA ASP A 33 29.14 12.97 1.16
C ASP A 33 29.29 12.28 -0.20
N LYS A 34 29.43 10.95 -0.17
CA LYS A 34 29.09 10.15 -1.34
C LYS A 34 27.58 9.98 -1.37
N SER A 35 26.93 11.00 -1.92
CA SER A 35 25.71 10.79 -2.69
C SER A 35 25.92 9.59 -3.59
N HIS A 36 25.05 8.60 -3.47
CA HIS A 36 24.98 7.52 -4.45
C HIS A 36 24.49 8.13 -5.76
N ASP A 37 25.44 8.54 -6.60
CA ASP A 37 25.22 8.76 -8.03
C ASP A 37 24.83 7.42 -8.64
N SER A 38 23.52 7.22 -8.81
CA SER A 38 22.98 6.26 -9.76
C SER A 38 23.32 6.74 -11.17
N HIS A 39 24.54 6.44 -11.61
CA HIS A 39 24.87 6.39 -13.02
C HIS A 39 23.93 5.38 -13.69
N SER A 40 23.06 5.88 -14.56
CA SER A 40 22.37 5.10 -15.57
C SER A 40 23.41 4.55 -16.55
N GLY A 41 24.07 3.46 -16.16
CA GLY A 41 24.76 2.59 -17.07
C GLY A 41 23.73 1.91 -17.97
N THR A 42 23.96 1.99 -19.27
CA THR A 42 23.26 1.21 -20.28
C THR A 42 23.43 -0.28 -19.95
N HIS A 43 22.38 -0.88 -19.39
CA HIS A 43 22.29 -2.32 -19.15
C HIS A 43 21.38 -2.95 -20.19
N ASP A 44 22.00 -3.85 -20.95
CA ASP A 44 21.50 -5.03 -21.64
C ASP A 44 19.98 -5.20 -21.77
N HIS A 45 19.54 -5.42 -23.02
CA HIS A 45 18.19 -5.85 -23.39
C HIS A 45 17.88 -7.28 -22.89
N GLY A 46 17.67 -7.43 -21.58
CA GLY A 46 16.84 -8.51 -21.03
C GLY A 46 15.36 -8.16 -21.16
N PRO A 47 14.43 -9.13 -21.13
CA PRO A 47 13.01 -8.81 -21.10
C PRO A 47 12.73 -7.95 -19.86
N GLU A 48 12.41 -6.68 -20.10
CA GLU A 48 12.07 -5.73 -19.05
C GLU A 48 10.83 -6.26 -18.32
N MET A 49 11.03 -6.81 -17.12
CA MET A 49 9.93 -7.22 -16.25
C MET A 49 9.26 -5.95 -15.74
N LYS A 50 8.36 -5.40 -16.55
CA LYS A 50 7.55 -4.24 -16.19
C LYS A 50 6.73 -4.59 -14.95
N MET A 51 7.14 -4.01 -13.82
CA MET A 51 6.46 -4.23 -12.55
C MET A 51 5.02 -3.70 -12.65
N MET A 52 4.05 -4.61 -12.61
CA MET A 52 2.63 -4.23 -12.60
C MET A 52 2.33 -3.45 -11.33
N ARG A 53 1.92 -2.19 -11.48
CA ARG A 53 1.54 -1.34 -10.35
C ARG A 53 0.15 -1.73 -9.85
N MET A 54 0.06 -2.11 -8.58
CA MET A 54 -1.20 -2.29 -7.88
C MET A 54 -1.67 -0.95 -7.30
N THR A 55 -2.92 -0.60 -7.55
CA THR A 55 -3.56 0.61 -6.99
C THR A 55 -4.75 0.20 -6.14
N GLN A 56 -4.86 0.74 -4.93
CA GLN A 56 -6.02 0.49 -4.08
C GLN A 56 -7.28 1.09 -4.71
N ILE A 57 -8.37 0.32 -4.69
CA ILE A 57 -9.70 0.72 -5.14
C ILE A 57 -10.58 0.89 -3.91
N LYS A 58 -11.19 2.05 -3.74
CA LYS A 58 -11.99 2.40 -2.56
C LYS A 58 -13.44 2.69 -2.89
N THR A 59 -13.79 2.90 -4.15
CA THR A 59 -15.14 3.28 -4.57
C THR A 59 -15.67 2.37 -5.67
N GLN A 60 -17.00 2.32 -5.80
CA GLN A 60 -17.63 1.61 -6.91
C GLN A 60 -17.28 2.25 -8.26
N ALA A 61 -17.19 3.58 -8.32
CA ALA A 61 -16.83 4.30 -9.54
C ALA A 61 -15.42 3.94 -10.05
N GLU A 62 -14.45 3.73 -9.15
CA GLU A 62 -13.12 3.28 -9.51
C GLU A 62 -13.12 1.85 -10.06
N ALA A 63 -13.93 0.95 -9.49
CA ALA A 63 -14.13 -0.38 -10.06
C ALA A 63 -14.82 -0.34 -11.43
N GLU A 64 -15.85 0.50 -11.61
CA GLU A 64 -16.52 0.70 -12.89
C GLU A 64 -15.61 1.25 -14.00
N ALA A 65 -14.53 1.95 -13.63
CA ALA A 65 -13.55 2.52 -14.55
C ALA A 65 -12.52 1.49 -15.04
N LEU A 66 -12.49 0.28 -14.48
CA LEU A 66 -11.62 -0.79 -14.95
C LEU A 66 -12.08 -1.30 -16.32
N LYS A 67 -11.12 -1.53 -17.21
CA LYS A 67 -11.39 -2.03 -18.58
C LYS A 67 -11.17 -3.55 -18.64
N PRO A 68 -11.84 -4.25 -19.57
CA PRO A 68 -11.52 -5.65 -19.83
C PRO A 68 -10.02 -5.85 -20.08
N GLY A 69 -9.43 -6.85 -19.44
CA GLY A 69 -7.97 -7.07 -19.41
C GLY A 69 -7.30 -6.61 -18.11
N ASP A 70 -7.87 -5.62 -17.42
CA ASP A 70 -7.43 -5.29 -16.06
C ASP A 70 -7.72 -6.44 -15.08
N SER A 71 -7.08 -6.41 -13.92
CA SER A 71 -7.37 -7.33 -12.82
C SER A 71 -7.71 -6.57 -11.55
N ILE A 72 -8.62 -7.12 -10.76
CA ILE A 72 -8.99 -6.62 -9.44
C ILE A 72 -8.82 -7.75 -8.42
N ALA A 73 -8.26 -7.44 -7.26
CA ALA A 73 -7.92 -8.44 -6.27
C ALA A 73 -8.37 -8.00 -4.87
N MET A 74 -9.07 -8.90 -4.19
CA MET A 74 -9.42 -8.74 -2.79
C MET A 74 -8.35 -9.38 -1.92
N VAL A 75 -7.82 -8.62 -0.97
CA VAL A 75 -6.75 -9.05 -0.07
C VAL A 75 -7.29 -9.11 1.34
N CYS A 76 -7.02 -10.21 2.03
CA CYS A 76 -7.16 -10.30 3.49
C CYS A 76 -5.76 -10.33 4.12
N SER A 77 -5.36 -9.28 4.81
CA SER A 77 -4.06 -9.18 5.47
C SER A 77 -3.91 -10.20 6.60
N MET A 78 -4.98 -10.45 7.35
CA MET A 78 -4.98 -11.39 8.48
C MET A 78 -4.90 -12.84 8.01
N CYS A 79 -5.57 -13.20 6.92
CA CYS A 79 -5.52 -14.54 6.35
C CYS A 79 -4.38 -14.75 5.35
N LYS A 80 -3.67 -13.69 4.97
CA LYS A 80 -2.58 -13.71 3.98
C LYS A 80 -3.00 -14.33 2.64
N ILE A 81 -4.23 -14.04 2.22
CA ILE A 81 -4.78 -14.51 0.94
C ILE A 81 -5.11 -13.34 0.03
N VAL A 82 -4.88 -13.54 -1.26
CA VAL A 82 -5.23 -12.62 -2.34
C VAL A 82 -6.09 -13.39 -3.33
N THR A 83 -7.33 -12.93 -3.54
CA THR A 83 -8.24 -13.49 -4.53
C THR A 83 -8.32 -12.54 -5.70
N VAL A 84 -7.83 -12.98 -6.86
CA VAL A 84 -7.78 -12.17 -8.09
C VAL A 84 -8.94 -12.52 -9.00
N HIS A 85 -9.58 -11.49 -9.56
CA HIS A 85 -10.62 -11.60 -10.57
C HIS A 85 -10.22 -10.80 -11.81
N ALA A 86 -10.28 -11.44 -12.97
CA ALA A 86 -10.12 -10.74 -14.24
C ALA A 86 -11.32 -9.82 -14.49
N VAL A 87 -11.07 -8.63 -15.01
CA VAL A 87 -12.13 -7.69 -15.39
C VAL A 87 -12.72 -8.15 -16.72
N GLY A 88 -13.98 -8.59 -16.68
CA GLY A 88 -14.76 -8.99 -17.84
C GLY A 88 -15.71 -7.89 -18.36
N LYS A 89 -16.29 -8.13 -19.54
CA LYS A 89 -17.31 -7.24 -20.15
C LYS A 89 -18.64 -7.22 -19.37
N ASP A 90 -18.88 -8.23 -18.54
CA ASP A 90 -20.10 -8.40 -17.74
C ASP A 90 -20.17 -7.47 -16.51
N LYS A 91 -19.08 -6.74 -16.22
CA LYS A 91 -18.93 -5.86 -15.05
C LYS A 91 -19.20 -6.55 -13.71
N SER A 92 -19.05 -7.87 -13.63
CA SER A 92 -19.28 -8.63 -12.40
C SER A 92 -18.36 -8.19 -11.25
N HIS A 93 -17.15 -7.77 -11.58
CA HIS A 93 -16.17 -7.20 -10.66
C HIS A 93 -16.68 -5.99 -9.85
N VAL A 94 -17.58 -5.19 -10.41
CA VAL A 94 -18.14 -3.99 -9.74
C VAL A 94 -18.90 -4.36 -8.47
N LYS A 95 -19.51 -5.56 -8.43
CA LYS A 95 -20.25 -6.05 -7.26
C LYS A 95 -19.36 -6.15 -6.02
N MET A 96 -18.05 -6.32 -6.17
CA MET A 96 -17.13 -6.30 -5.04
C MET A 96 -17.09 -4.94 -4.33
N MET A 97 -17.49 -3.85 -4.98
CA MET A 97 -17.50 -2.50 -4.41
C MET A 97 -18.89 -1.96 -4.08
N THR A 98 -19.94 -2.73 -4.36
CA THR A 98 -21.31 -2.27 -4.12
C THR A 98 -21.71 -2.53 -2.68
N VAL A 99 -22.09 -1.47 -1.96
CA VAL A 99 -22.56 -1.54 -0.57
C VAL A 99 -23.68 -2.57 -0.41
N GLY A 100 -23.60 -3.36 0.65
CA GLY A 100 -24.57 -4.42 0.97
C GLY A 100 -24.28 -5.76 0.31
N ASN A 101 -23.38 -5.82 -0.68
CA ASN A 101 -22.92 -7.11 -1.21
C ASN A 101 -22.13 -7.89 -0.16
N LYS A 102 -22.18 -9.21 -0.32
CA LYS A 102 -21.59 -10.19 0.59
C LYS A 102 -20.74 -11.17 -0.20
N HIS A 103 -19.58 -11.50 0.37
CA HIS A 103 -18.64 -12.48 -0.15
C HIS A 103 -18.18 -13.38 0.99
N THR A 104 -17.47 -14.45 0.67
CA THR A 104 -16.87 -15.34 1.68
C THR A 104 -15.35 -15.27 1.55
N CYS A 105 -14.65 -15.08 2.66
CA CYS A 105 -13.21 -15.22 2.69
C CYS A 105 -12.86 -16.71 2.54
N SER A 106 -12.12 -17.08 1.49
CA SER A 106 -11.77 -18.48 1.19
C SER A 106 -10.80 -19.11 2.18
N ALA A 107 -10.11 -18.30 3.01
CA ALA A 107 -9.12 -18.79 3.96
C ALA A 107 -9.68 -19.01 5.37
N CYS A 108 -10.61 -18.17 5.82
CA CYS A 108 -11.18 -18.29 7.16
C CYS A 108 -12.68 -18.60 7.17
N ASP A 109 -13.34 -18.70 6.01
CA ASP A 109 -14.80 -18.85 5.86
C ASP A 109 -15.61 -17.72 6.51
N GLY A 110 -14.96 -16.59 6.79
CA GLY A 110 -15.61 -15.40 7.33
C GLY A 110 -16.51 -14.75 6.28
N LYS A 111 -17.72 -14.36 6.69
CA LYS A 111 -18.61 -13.54 5.86
C LYS A 111 -18.00 -12.15 5.71
N VAL A 112 -17.80 -11.72 4.48
CA VAL A 112 -17.28 -10.40 4.12
C VAL A 112 -18.44 -9.54 3.64
N THR A 113 -18.68 -8.40 4.27
CA THR A 113 -19.74 -7.45 3.88
C THR A 113 -19.12 -6.16 3.36
N VAL A 114 -19.66 -5.62 2.28
CA VAL A 114 -19.25 -4.31 1.75
C VAL A 114 -20.06 -3.22 2.44
N GLU A 115 -19.39 -2.33 3.15
CA GLU A 115 -20.01 -1.27 3.94
C GLU A 115 -19.54 0.11 3.46
N GLY A 116 -20.45 1.07 3.38
CA GLY A 116 -20.10 2.45 3.12
C GLY A 116 -19.42 3.08 4.33
N THR A 117 -18.34 3.84 4.11
CA THR A 117 -17.61 4.54 5.19
C THR A 117 -18.24 5.88 5.58
N GLY A 118 -19.24 6.34 4.82
CA GLY A 118 -19.83 7.67 4.96
C GLY A 118 -19.09 8.79 4.23
N LYS A 119 -17.91 8.53 3.65
CA LYS A 119 -17.17 9.49 2.82
C LYS A 119 -17.60 9.39 1.36
N GLY A 120 -17.97 10.51 0.74
CA GLY A 120 -18.52 10.53 -0.62
C GLY A 120 -20.00 10.17 -0.69
N LYS A 121 -20.57 10.13 -1.91
CA LYS A 121 -22.00 9.83 -2.16
C LYS A 121 -22.17 8.93 -3.39
N GLY A 122 -23.20 8.10 -3.37
CA GLY A 122 -23.53 7.18 -4.47
C GLY A 122 -22.34 6.30 -4.83
N LYS A 123 -22.04 6.13 -6.13
CA LYS A 123 -20.92 5.33 -6.61
C LYS A 123 -19.53 5.87 -6.24
N HIS A 124 -19.43 7.12 -5.81
CA HIS A 124 -18.20 7.75 -5.32
C HIS A 124 -18.06 7.65 -3.80
N GLN A 125 -18.98 6.95 -3.13
CA GLN A 125 -18.82 6.64 -1.72
C GLN A 125 -17.64 5.67 -1.54
N GLU A 126 -16.75 5.99 -0.60
CA GLU A 126 -15.72 5.07 -0.16
C GLU A 126 -16.36 3.91 0.59
N VAL A 127 -15.98 2.69 0.23
CA VAL A 127 -16.43 1.45 0.85
C VAL A 127 -15.27 0.74 1.55
N LYS A 128 -15.62 -0.05 2.56
CA LYS A 128 -14.72 -0.99 3.23
C LYS A 128 -15.31 -2.39 3.16
N HIS A 129 -14.43 -3.39 3.21
CA HIS A 129 -14.81 -4.80 3.31
C HIS A 129 -14.64 -5.23 4.76
N VAL A 130 -15.72 -5.70 5.37
CA VAL A 130 -15.68 -6.14 6.77
C VAL A 130 -15.76 -7.65 6.81
N CYS A 131 -14.67 -8.31 7.22
CA CYS A 131 -14.67 -9.74 7.45
C CYS A 131 -15.14 -10.05 8.88
N GLY A 132 -16.21 -10.82 9.04
CA GLY A 132 -16.75 -11.16 10.36
C GLY A 132 -15.80 -11.96 11.27
N LYS A 133 -14.71 -12.53 10.72
CA LYS A 133 -13.69 -13.24 11.51
C LYS A 133 -12.37 -12.47 11.64
N CYS A 134 -12.06 -11.55 10.74
CA CYS A 134 -10.77 -10.84 10.71
C CYS A 134 -10.88 -9.35 11.09
N GLY A 135 -12.08 -8.78 11.10
CA GLY A 135 -12.31 -7.36 11.34
C GLY A 135 -12.46 -6.55 10.06
N ASP A 136 -12.64 -5.24 10.22
CA ASP A 136 -12.86 -4.26 9.16
C ASP A 136 -11.58 -3.63 8.61
N ASP A 137 -10.47 -3.73 9.33
CA ASP A 137 -9.14 -3.30 8.86
C ASP A 137 -8.38 -4.39 8.08
N ALA A 138 -8.91 -5.61 8.03
CA ALA A 138 -8.22 -6.75 7.45
C ALA A 138 -8.32 -6.81 5.92
N MET A 139 -9.37 -6.23 5.34
CA MET A 139 -9.70 -6.42 3.94
C MET A 139 -9.54 -5.14 3.14
N PHE A 140 -8.84 -5.23 2.02
CA PHE A 140 -8.75 -4.14 1.05
C PHE A 140 -8.73 -4.69 -0.36
N VAL A 141 -9.07 -3.86 -1.32
CA VAL A 141 -9.12 -4.25 -2.72
C VAL A 141 -8.16 -3.40 -3.53
N VAL A 142 -7.43 -4.06 -4.43
CA VAL A 142 -6.48 -3.44 -5.35
C VAL A 142 -6.83 -3.81 -6.78
N ALA A 143 -6.35 -3.03 -7.73
CA ALA A 143 -6.41 -3.38 -9.14
C ALA A 143 -5.04 -3.18 -9.80
N THR A 144 -4.81 -3.94 -10.85
CA THR A 144 -3.72 -3.73 -11.81
C THR A 144 -4.31 -3.44 -13.17
N LYS A 145 -3.68 -2.52 -13.90
CA LYS A 145 -4.06 -2.25 -15.29
C LYS A 145 -3.26 -3.13 -16.21
N ALA A 146 -3.91 -3.70 -17.22
CA ALA A 146 -3.18 -4.29 -18.33
C ALA A 146 -2.50 -3.17 -19.12
N ASP A 147 -1.20 -3.36 -19.39
CA ASP A 147 -0.50 -2.51 -20.33
C ASP A 147 -1.09 -2.69 -21.73
N ASP A 148 -1.16 -1.62 -22.53
CA ASP A 148 -1.76 -1.62 -23.88
C ASP A 148 -0.92 -2.39 -24.93
N HIS A 149 -0.39 -3.57 -24.58
CA HIS A 149 0.38 -4.45 -25.46
C HIS A 149 -0.45 -5.55 -26.13
N ASP A 150 -1.77 -5.60 -25.90
CA ASP A 150 -2.69 -6.61 -26.45
C ASP A 150 -3.01 -6.47 -27.97
N LYS A 151 -2.14 -5.83 -28.75
CA LYS A 151 -2.30 -5.78 -30.23
C LYS A 151 -1.61 -6.91 -30.99
N HIS A 152 -0.94 -7.87 -30.33
CA HIS A 152 -0.10 -8.85 -31.03
C HIS A 152 -0.38 -10.34 -30.74
N SER A 153 -1.53 -10.71 -30.18
CA SER A 153 -1.87 -12.14 -30.00
C SER A 153 -3.21 -12.57 -30.61
N GLN A 154 -3.56 -12.03 -31.77
CA GLN A 154 -4.56 -12.64 -32.65
C GLN A 154 -3.96 -12.90 -34.04
N HIS A 155 -3.11 -13.92 -34.14
CA HIS A 155 -2.91 -14.67 -35.38
C HIS A 155 -2.35 -16.05 -35.00
N LYS A 156 -3.25 -17.02 -34.89
CA LYS A 156 -2.95 -18.43 -35.15
C LYS A 156 -4.23 -19.13 -35.59
#